data_AF-A0A7R9MTC2-F1
#
_entry.id   AF-A0A7R9MTC2-F1
#
_cell.length_a   1.000
_cell.length_b   1.000
_cell.length_c   1.000
_cell.angle_alpha   90.00
_cell.angle_beta   90.00
_cell.angle_gamma   90.00
#
_symmetry.space_group_name_H-M   'P 1'
#
loop_
_entity.id
_entity.type
_entity.pdbx_description
1 polymer ?
#
loop_
_entity_poly.entity_id
_entity_poly.type
_entity_poly.pdbx_seq_one_letter_code
_entity_poly.pdbx_strand_id
1 'polypeptide(L)'
;RFNPPDVPTDKDTYYGKVWPYGPAAFPDFFKNETVLWWQGQVKNLHDTLPFDSLWFDMNEPSNFEALCPKNKLDYPPIRSSVIFSNNQLSARTLCMVTEQGEKGEYRHYDVHSMYGLTGLIATRKALDATIGKRGFVVT
;
A
#
# COMPACT_ATOMS: atom_id res chain seq x y z
N ARG A 1 4.86 14.44 8.74
CA ARG A 1 4.87 12.97 8.98
C ARG A 1 4.96 12.78 10.49
N PHE A 2 4.14 11.94 11.09
CA PHE A 2 4.35 11.49 12.47
C PHE A 2 4.87 10.06 12.37
N ASN A 3 6.11 9.83 12.79
CA ASN A 3 6.65 8.49 12.91
C ASN A 3 6.40 8.03 14.35
N PRO A 4 5.84 6.83 14.58
CA PRO A 4 5.86 6.21 15.90
C PRO A 4 7.28 6.22 16.49
N PRO A 5 7.44 6.30 17.83
CA PRO A 5 8.75 6.43 18.46
C PRO A 5 9.74 5.30 18.14
N ASP A 6 9.25 4.14 17.68
CA ASP A 6 10.03 2.92 17.47
C ASP A 6 10.32 2.60 15.98
N VAL A 7 10.11 3.53 15.06
CA VAL A 7 10.46 3.33 13.63
C VAL A 7 11.70 4.11 13.21
N PRO A 8 12.52 3.57 12.28
CA PRO A 8 13.63 4.31 11.71
C PRO A 8 13.17 5.69 11.24
N THR A 9 13.96 6.72 11.55
CA THR A 9 13.76 8.09 11.06
C THR A 9 14.16 8.24 9.59
N ASP A 10 13.95 7.19 8.81
CA ASP A 10 14.03 7.29 7.36
C ASP A 10 12.95 8.27 6.88
N LYS A 11 13.39 9.26 6.11
CA LYS A 11 12.53 10.32 5.60
C LYS A 11 11.66 9.84 4.45
N ASP A 12 11.95 8.68 3.87
CA ASP A 12 11.27 8.21 2.65
C ASP A 12 10.11 7.25 2.96
N THR A 13 10.16 6.54 4.08
CA THR A 13 9.14 5.53 4.43
C THR A 13 7.94 6.13 5.18
N TYR A 14 6.72 5.77 4.76
CA TYR A 14 5.49 6.02 5.52
C TYR A 14 5.13 4.80 6.36
N TYR A 15 4.95 5.01 7.67
CA TYR A 15 4.54 3.96 8.60
C TYR A 15 3.12 4.19 9.09
N GLY A 16 2.32 3.13 9.08
CA GLY A 16 0.99 3.08 9.68
C GLY A 16 0.83 1.85 10.58
N LYS A 17 -0.43 1.55 10.91
CA LYS A 17 -0.79 0.43 11.78
C LYS A 17 -1.74 -0.52 11.05
N VAL A 18 -1.43 -1.80 11.07
CA VAL A 18 -2.28 -2.89 10.55
C VAL A 18 -2.19 -4.09 11.50
N TRP A 19 -2.47 -5.30 11.04
CA TRP A 19 -2.43 -6.53 11.84
C TRP A 19 -1.13 -6.80 12.61
N PRO A 20 0.08 -6.53 12.08
CA PRO A 20 1.30 -6.76 12.84
C PRO A 20 1.38 -5.96 14.14
N TYR A 21 2.05 -6.51 15.15
CA TYR A 21 2.26 -5.82 16.43
C TYR A 21 3.06 -4.51 16.25
N GLY A 22 4.05 -4.51 15.34
CA GLY A 22 4.85 -3.33 15.01
C GLY A 22 4.22 -2.40 13.97
N PRO A 23 4.90 -1.28 13.66
CA PRO A 23 4.54 -0.41 12.55
C PRO A 23 4.71 -1.13 11.21
N ALA A 24 3.85 -0.79 10.24
CA ALA A 24 3.89 -1.36 8.89
C ALA A 24 4.20 -0.28 7.86
N ALA A 25 5.12 -0.59 6.95
CA ALA A 25 5.36 0.19 5.74
C ALA A 25 4.41 -0.27 4.62
N PHE A 26 4.11 0.63 3.69
CA PHE A 26 3.23 0.37 2.56
C PHE A 26 4.05 0.36 1.26
N PRO A 27 4.17 -0.79 0.56
CA PRO A 27 4.94 -0.88 -0.67
C PRO A 27 4.35 -0.01 -1.80
N ASP A 28 5.21 0.69 -2.51
CA ASP A 28 4.83 1.46 -3.70
C ASP A 28 4.91 0.60 -4.96
N PHE A 29 3.79 0.01 -5.36
CA PHE A 29 3.72 -0.88 -6.53
C PHE A 29 3.85 -0.16 -7.89
N PHE A 30 3.99 1.17 -7.92
CA PHE A 30 4.40 1.88 -9.13
C PHE A 30 5.90 1.74 -9.42
N LYS A 31 6.72 1.40 -8.41
CA LYS A 31 8.16 1.20 -8.57
C LYS A 31 8.49 -0.18 -9.07
N ASN A 32 9.33 -0.26 -10.10
CA ASN A 32 9.83 -1.53 -10.62
C ASN A 32 10.60 -2.32 -9.56
N GLU A 33 11.38 -1.64 -8.72
CA GLU A 33 12.10 -2.28 -7.60
C GLU A 33 11.14 -2.96 -6.63
N THR A 34 10.02 -2.32 -6.29
CA THR A 34 9.00 -2.90 -5.40
C THR A 34 8.32 -4.11 -6.04
N VAL A 35 8.05 -4.07 -7.35
CA VAL A 35 7.51 -5.23 -8.07
C VAL A 35 8.49 -6.40 -8.02
N LEU A 36 9.78 -6.18 -8.32
CA LEU A 36 10.81 -7.22 -8.26
C LEU A 36 10.99 -7.77 -6.84
N TRP A 37 11.02 -6.90 -5.84
CA TRP A 37 11.07 -7.29 -4.44
C TRP A 37 9.88 -8.18 -4.06
N TRP A 38 8.65 -7.78 -4.44
CA TRP A 38 7.44 -8.54 -4.16
C TRP A 38 7.45 -9.91 -4.84
N GLN A 39 7.89 -9.99 -6.10
CA GLN A 39 8.10 -11.27 -6.79
C GLN A 39 9.08 -12.18 -6.02
N GLY A 40 10.18 -11.62 -5.52
CA GLY A 40 11.12 -12.35 -4.68
C GLY A 40 10.49 -12.87 -3.38
N GLN A 41 9.69 -12.05 -2.70
CA GLN A 41 8.99 -12.46 -1.47
C GLN A 41 8.01 -13.62 -1.72
N VAL A 42 7.19 -13.51 -2.77
CA VAL A 42 6.23 -14.54 -3.17
C VAL A 42 6.95 -15.85 -3.53
N LYS A 43 8.03 -15.77 -4.29
CA LYS A 43 8.84 -16.95 -4.64
C LYS A 43 9.45 -17.61 -3.40
N ASN A 44 10.09 -16.83 -2.53
CA ASN A 44 10.72 -17.35 -1.32
C ASN A 44 9.71 -18.03 -0.39
N LEU A 45 8.52 -17.46 -0.27
CA LEU A 45 7.43 -18.09 0.48
C LEU A 45 7.02 -19.41 -0.17
N HIS A 46 6.85 -19.46 -1.50
CA HIS A 46 6.46 -20.68 -2.21
C HIS A 46 7.52 -21.79 -2.10
N ASP A 47 8.80 -21.44 -2.15
CA ASP A 47 9.91 -22.38 -1.96
C ASP A 47 9.88 -23.05 -0.56
N THR A 48 9.33 -22.34 0.44
CA THR A 48 9.19 -22.83 1.82
C THR A 48 7.86 -23.53 2.06
N LEU A 49 6.77 -22.98 1.51
CA LEU A 49 5.39 -23.42 1.66
C LEU A 49 4.69 -23.29 0.30
N PRO A 50 4.59 -24.39 -0.48
CA PRO A 50 3.95 -24.36 -1.78
C PRO A 50 2.48 -23.93 -1.70
N PHE A 51 2.05 -23.13 -2.68
CA PHE A 51 0.67 -22.64 -2.80
C PHE A 51 0.27 -22.53 -4.27
N ASP A 52 -1.03 -22.62 -4.54
CA ASP A 52 -1.56 -22.58 -5.91
C ASP A 52 -2.07 -21.19 -6.32
N SER A 53 -2.38 -20.34 -5.35
CA SER A 53 -3.07 -19.05 -5.54
C SER A 53 -2.84 -18.14 -4.34
N LEU A 54 -3.10 -16.84 -4.51
CA LEU A 54 -2.86 -15.83 -3.49
C LEU A 54 -4.15 -15.06 -3.16
N TRP A 55 -4.25 -14.60 -1.92
CA TRP A 55 -5.26 -13.64 -1.49
C TRP A 55 -4.53 -12.36 -1.09
N PHE A 56 -4.84 -11.26 -1.78
CA PHE A 56 -4.25 -9.94 -1.60
C PHE A 56 -5.27 -9.02 -0.94
N ASP A 57 -5.27 -9.00 0.39
CA ASP A 57 -6.24 -8.31 1.23
C ASP A 57 -5.71 -6.97 1.77
N MET A 58 -6.60 -6.17 2.35
CA MET A 58 -6.31 -4.92 3.08
C MET A 58 -5.63 -3.83 2.22
N ASN A 59 -5.86 -3.90 0.92
CA ASN A 59 -5.13 -3.18 -0.11
C ASN A 59 -5.89 -1.96 -0.66
N GLU A 60 -6.79 -1.35 0.13
CA GLU A 60 -7.41 -0.07 -0.21
C GLU A 60 -6.40 1.07 -0.44
N PRO A 61 -5.30 1.29 0.33
CA PRO A 61 -4.73 0.53 1.45
C PRO A 61 -5.33 0.86 2.82
N SER A 62 -5.67 -0.17 3.60
CA SER A 62 -6.21 -0.01 4.95
C SER A 62 -5.11 0.33 5.95
N ASN A 63 -5.38 1.36 6.77
CA ASN A 63 -4.52 1.78 7.86
C ASN A 63 -5.37 2.04 9.11
N PHE A 64 -5.10 1.37 10.21
CA PHE A 64 -5.87 1.52 11.45
C PHE A 64 -5.64 2.89 12.08
N GLU A 65 -4.46 3.48 11.91
CA GLU A 65 -4.09 4.76 12.52
C GLU A 65 -3.37 5.66 11.51
N ALA A 66 -4.12 6.58 10.92
CA ALA A 66 -3.60 7.57 9.99
C ALA A 66 -3.19 8.85 10.73
N LEU A 67 -1.88 9.07 10.89
CA LEU A 67 -1.33 10.27 11.55
C LEU A 67 -0.79 11.25 10.50
N CYS A 68 -1.69 12.09 9.99
CA CYS A 68 -1.42 12.98 8.86
C CYS A 68 -1.31 14.46 9.28
N PRO A 69 -0.34 15.22 8.73
CA PRO A 69 -0.30 16.66 8.92
C PRO A 69 -1.51 17.31 8.21
N LYS A 70 -2.09 18.35 8.82
CA LYS A 70 -3.18 19.09 8.18
C LYS A 70 -2.71 19.71 6.87
N ASN A 71 -3.42 19.41 5.78
CA ASN A 71 -3.11 19.92 4.45
C ASN A 71 -4.38 19.97 3.59
N LYS A 72 -4.33 20.71 2.47
CA LYS A 72 -5.51 20.91 1.60
C LYS A 72 -5.94 19.66 0.83
N LEU A 73 -5.07 18.66 0.68
CA LEU A 73 -5.40 17.42 -0.03
C LEU A 73 -6.23 16.49 0.86
N ASP A 74 -5.93 16.45 2.16
CA ASP A 74 -6.73 15.70 3.14
C ASP A 74 -8.09 16.36 3.44
N TYR A 75 -8.18 17.68 3.24
CA TYR A 75 -9.39 18.48 3.43
C TYR A 75 -9.74 19.29 2.17
N PRO A 76 -10.15 18.64 1.06
CA PRO A 76 -10.43 19.33 -0.19
C PRO A 76 -11.67 20.23 -0.07
N PRO A 77 -11.76 21.28 -0.90
CA PRO A 77 -12.87 22.23 -0.86
C PRO A 77 -14.22 21.60 -1.22
N ILE A 78 -14.23 20.63 -2.14
CA ILE A 78 -15.42 19.83 -2.47
C ILE A 78 -15.38 18.56 -1.62
N ARG A 79 -16.38 18.40 -0.76
CA ARG A 79 -16.48 17.25 0.14
C ARG A 79 -17.24 16.12 -0.54
N SER A 80 -16.59 14.97 -0.69
CA SER A 80 -17.27 13.70 -1.01
C SER A 80 -17.96 13.12 0.22
N SER A 81 -18.84 12.13 0.04
CA SER A 81 -19.51 11.40 1.13
C SER A 81 -18.54 10.89 2.21
N VAL A 82 -17.34 10.46 1.81
CA VAL A 82 -16.27 10.00 2.71
C VAL A 82 -15.86 11.08 3.72
N ILE A 83 -15.79 12.35 3.28
CA ILE A 83 -15.42 13.48 4.14
C ILE A 83 -16.57 13.83 5.09
N PHE A 84 -17.83 13.61 4.70
CA PHE A 84 -18.97 13.80 5.60
C PHE A 84 -18.95 12.81 6.77
N SER A 85 -18.51 11.57 6.54
CA SER A 85 -18.43 10.55 7.59
C SER A 85 -17.17 10.65 8.45
N ASN A 86 -16.03 11.01 7.86
CA ASN A 86 -14.73 10.86 8.51
C ASN A 86 -13.90 12.15 8.65
N ASN A 87 -14.44 13.31 8.24
CA ASN A 87 -13.80 14.63 8.24
C ASN A 87 -12.55 14.81 7.37
N GLN A 88 -11.88 13.74 6.91
CA GLN A 88 -10.68 13.79 6.06
C GLN A 88 -10.59 12.57 5.13
N LEU A 89 -9.87 12.71 4.01
CA LEU A 89 -9.69 11.61 3.05
C LEU A 89 -8.74 10.51 3.53
N SER A 90 -7.69 10.84 4.29
CA SER A 90 -6.79 9.83 4.88
C SER A 90 -7.41 9.02 6.01
N ALA A 91 -8.71 9.18 6.28
CA ALA A 91 -9.37 8.39 7.31
C ALA A 91 -9.28 6.90 6.97
N ARG A 92 -8.59 6.17 7.84
CA ARG A 92 -8.31 4.74 7.70
C ARG A 92 -7.44 4.35 6.49
N THR A 93 -6.63 5.27 5.97
CA THR A 93 -5.69 4.99 4.86
C THR A 93 -4.41 5.83 4.98
N LEU A 94 -3.64 5.99 3.89
CA LEU A 94 -2.41 6.80 3.87
C LEU A 94 -2.72 8.29 3.80
N CYS A 95 -1.76 9.12 4.18
CA CYS A 95 -1.88 10.56 3.99
C CYS A 95 -1.93 10.92 2.51
N MET A 96 -2.81 11.85 2.15
CA MET A 96 -2.99 12.25 0.75
C MET A 96 -1.74 12.91 0.14
N VAL A 97 -0.85 13.43 0.99
CA VAL A 97 0.46 13.99 0.61
C VAL A 97 1.56 12.96 0.36
N THR A 98 1.34 11.68 0.67
CA THR A 98 2.35 10.63 0.46
C THR A 98 2.68 10.51 -1.02
N GLU A 99 3.97 10.50 -1.36
CA GLU A 99 4.46 10.40 -2.73
C GLU A 99 4.67 8.93 -3.14
N GLN A 100 4.36 8.62 -4.39
CA GLN A 100 4.45 7.32 -5.04
C GLN A 100 5.00 7.51 -6.46
N GLY A 101 5.50 6.43 -7.06
CA GLY A 101 6.16 6.45 -8.36
C GLY A 101 7.69 6.43 -8.24
N GLU A 102 8.34 6.19 -9.38
CA GLU A 102 9.80 6.02 -9.46
C GLU A 102 10.57 7.22 -8.92
N LYS A 103 9.98 8.41 -9.04
CA LYS A 103 10.57 9.69 -8.62
C LYS A 103 9.66 10.46 -7.66
N GLY A 104 8.64 9.81 -7.10
CA GLY A 104 7.64 10.47 -6.27
C GLY A 104 6.70 11.38 -7.06
N GLU A 105 6.49 11.10 -8.35
CA GLU A 105 5.71 11.94 -9.25
C GLU A 105 4.19 11.89 -9.00
N TYR A 106 3.70 10.87 -8.29
CA TYR A 106 2.29 10.69 -7.98
C TYR A 106 2.03 10.96 -6.51
N ARG A 107 1.02 11.79 -6.20
CA ARG A 107 0.55 11.90 -4.82
C ARG A 107 -0.49 10.83 -4.56
N HIS A 108 -0.53 10.31 -3.34
CA HIS A 108 -1.55 9.35 -2.92
C HIS A 108 -2.97 9.90 -3.13
N TYR A 109 -3.16 11.21 -3.01
CA TYR A 109 -4.41 11.88 -3.41
C TYR A 109 -4.90 11.48 -4.81
N ASP A 110 -3.99 11.41 -5.79
CA ASP A 110 -4.31 11.17 -7.20
C ASP A 110 -4.44 9.68 -7.52
N VAL A 111 -3.74 8.82 -6.76
CA VAL A 111 -3.61 7.38 -7.09
C VAL A 111 -4.14 6.43 -6.01
N HIS A 112 -4.80 6.93 -4.96
CA HIS A 112 -5.34 6.12 -3.86
C HIS A 112 -6.15 4.92 -4.38
N SER A 113 -7.15 5.20 -5.23
CA SER A 113 -8.03 4.16 -5.80
C SER A 113 -7.33 3.21 -6.77
N MET A 114 -6.06 3.45 -7.11
CA MET A 114 -5.24 2.57 -7.95
C MET A 114 -4.31 1.66 -7.12
N TYR A 115 -4.18 1.88 -5.81
CA TYR A 115 -3.24 1.11 -4.98
C TYR A 115 -3.53 -0.39 -5.02
N GLY A 116 -4.77 -0.80 -4.75
CA GLY A 116 -5.16 -2.22 -4.80
C GLY A 116 -4.94 -2.84 -6.18
N LEU A 117 -5.24 -2.10 -7.25
CA LEU A 117 -5.04 -2.56 -8.62
C LEU A 117 -3.56 -2.72 -8.98
N THR A 118 -2.71 -1.76 -8.64
CA THR A 118 -1.26 -1.85 -8.90
C THR A 118 -0.62 -3.00 -8.12
N GLY A 119 -1.02 -3.19 -6.86
CA GLY A 119 -0.61 -4.35 -6.06
C GLY A 119 -1.14 -5.68 -6.61
N LEU A 120 -2.36 -5.73 -7.13
CA LEU A 120 -2.91 -6.91 -7.81
C LEU A 120 -2.09 -7.27 -9.06
N ILE A 121 -1.74 -6.28 -9.90
CA ILE A 121 -0.92 -6.50 -11.09
C ILE A 121 0.44 -7.07 -10.71
N ALA A 122 1.10 -6.51 -9.68
CA ALA A 122 2.36 -7.00 -9.17
C ALA A 122 2.25 -8.44 -8.62
N THR A 123 1.21 -8.70 -7.83
CA THR A 123 0.93 -10.02 -7.25
C THR A 123 0.64 -11.07 -8.31
N ARG A 124 -0.11 -10.72 -9.36
CA ARG A 124 -0.37 -11.61 -10.49
C ARG A 124 0.92 -11.98 -11.24
N LYS A 125 1.78 -10.99 -11.52
CA LYS A 125 3.10 -11.22 -12.13
C LYS A 125 3.99 -12.11 -11.25
N ALA A 126 3.93 -11.92 -9.93
CA ALA A 126 4.67 -12.73 -8.97
C ALA A 126 4.22 -14.18 -8.94
N LEU A 127 2.90 -14.42 -8.90
CA LEU A 127 2.33 -15.76 -8.94
C LEU A 127 2.76 -16.50 -10.20
N ASP A 128 2.62 -15.86 -11.37
CA ASP A 128 2.94 -16.46 -12.66
C ASP A 128 4.41 -16.84 -12.81
N ALA A 129 5.30 -15.99 -12.32
CA ALA A 129 6.73 -16.27 -12.31
C ALA A 129 7.11 -17.42 -11.33
N THR A 130 6.25 -17.71 -10.35
CA THR A 130 6.57 -18.65 -9.27
C THR A 130 6.05 -20.07 -9.54
N ILE A 131 4.78 -20.22 -9.91
CA ILE A 131 4.12 -21.55 -9.89
C ILE A 131 4.16 -22.29 -11.24
N GLY A 132 4.52 -21.61 -12.34
CA GLY A 132 4.63 -22.22 -13.68
C GLY A 132 3.32 -22.78 -14.27
N LYS A 133 2.17 -22.52 -13.63
CA LYS A 133 0.83 -22.93 -14.03
C LYS A 133 -0.17 -21.80 -13.82
N ARG A 134 -1.40 -21.94 -14.32
CA ARG A 134 -2.45 -20.94 -14.10
C ARG A 134 -2.98 -21.04 -12.66
N GLY A 135 -2.65 -20.06 -11.82
CA GLY A 135 -3.32 -19.80 -10.54
C GLY A 135 -4.32 -18.64 -10.63
N PHE A 136 -4.91 -18.25 -9.50
CA PHE A 136 -5.74 -17.04 -9.38
C PHE A 136 -5.27 -16.16 -8.22
N VAL A 137 -5.67 -14.88 -8.26
CA VAL A 137 -5.47 -13.94 -7.16
C VAL A 137 -6.84 -13.38 -6.79
N VAL A 138 -7.19 -13.45 -5.51
CA VAL A 138 -8.37 -12.78 -4.95
C VAL A 138 -7.92 -11.45 -4.36
N THR A 139 -8.65 -10.38 -4.65
CA THR A 139 -8.48 -9.05 -4.06
C THR A 139 -9.83 -8.44 -3.74
#